data_AF-A0A7S2Q7N2-F1
#
_entry.id   AF-A0A7S2Q7N2-F1
#
_cell.length_a   1.000
_cell.length_b   1.000
_cell.length_c   1.000
_cell.angle_alpha   90.00
_cell.angle_beta   90.00
_cell.angle_gamma   90.00
#
_symmetry.space_group_name_H-M   'P 1'
#
loop_
_entity.id
_entity.type
_entity.pdbx_description
1 polymer ?
#
loop_
_entity_poly.entity_id
_entity_poly.type
_entity_poly.pdbx_seq_one_letter_code
_entity_poly.pdbx_strand_id
1 'polypeptide(L)'
;MPERYRCDSCKAVMFHLDAGLRKRQPKSRRLKQWEYTDVFDDVCKTGFEGYGIKLIDGENALSGPGLPRDESLAPGSGAIQMSSESWSKRLGEICRKTVYEELGEEETYEYFYSKFTGSDEAVGLSEGLCRTELRQCTAGPKPPKATEEPAKEEKPKKGAGKDKAKDKAKAEKKKAKAEKEKAKAEKAKKAAELARDRGGGAAAAGLKIDAETFLRDLAARHGHAPGEYAGVRTEAEWEKTIVAIAGRIFGAKSEL
;
A
#
# COMPACT_ATOMS: atom_id res chain seq x y z
N MET A 1 4.74 -2.52 -9.09
CA MET A 1 5.74 -3.54 -8.64
C MET A 1 7.11 -3.27 -9.25
N PRO A 2 8.23 -3.39 -8.51
CA PRO A 2 9.57 -3.45 -9.11
C PRO A 2 9.70 -4.66 -10.05
N GLU A 3 10.46 -4.51 -11.15
CA GLU A 3 10.59 -5.52 -12.21
C GLU A 3 10.97 -6.91 -11.68
N ARG A 4 11.97 -6.94 -10.79
CA ARG A 4 12.53 -8.17 -10.21
C ARG A 4 11.54 -9.02 -9.42
N TYR A 5 10.42 -8.45 -8.97
CA TYR A 5 9.40 -9.16 -8.21
C TYR A 5 8.14 -9.46 -9.01
N ARG A 6 8.05 -9.02 -10.26
CA ARG A 6 6.82 -9.14 -11.05
C ARG A 6 6.40 -10.59 -11.26
N CYS A 7 7.35 -11.47 -11.56
CA CYS A 7 7.06 -12.89 -11.70
C CYS A 7 6.51 -13.49 -10.41
N ASP A 8 7.21 -13.27 -9.27
CA ASP A 8 6.77 -13.77 -7.97
C ASP A 8 5.41 -13.18 -7.57
N SER A 9 5.17 -11.91 -7.89
CA SER A 9 3.91 -11.24 -7.58
C SER A 9 2.76 -11.78 -8.40
N CYS A 10 2.99 -12.08 -9.68
CA CYS A 10 1.98 -12.74 -10.51
C CYS A 10 1.62 -14.11 -9.94
N LYS A 11 2.61 -14.92 -9.54
CA LYS A 11 2.37 -16.23 -8.93
C LYS A 11 1.55 -16.12 -7.64
N ALA A 12 1.91 -15.18 -6.78
CA ALA A 12 1.19 -14.89 -5.54
C ALA A 12 -0.28 -14.52 -5.81
N VAL A 13 -0.53 -13.61 -6.76
CA VAL A 13 -1.87 -13.21 -7.17
C VAL A 13 -2.68 -14.40 -7.69
N MET A 14 -2.12 -15.19 -8.61
CA MET A 14 -2.80 -16.36 -9.17
C MET A 14 -3.12 -17.41 -8.10
N PHE A 15 -2.21 -17.64 -7.14
CA PHE A 15 -2.42 -18.55 -6.02
C PHE A 15 -3.62 -18.12 -5.15
N HIS A 16 -3.70 -16.84 -4.78
CA HIS A 16 -4.81 -16.36 -3.96
C HIS A 16 -6.14 -16.28 -4.71
N LEU A 17 -6.12 -15.95 -6.00
CA LEU A 17 -7.32 -16.00 -6.84
C LEU A 17 -7.84 -17.44 -6.96
N ASP A 18 -6.95 -18.42 -7.17
CA ASP A 18 -7.32 -19.83 -7.23
C ASP A 18 -7.92 -20.30 -5.91
N ALA A 19 -7.27 -19.99 -4.78
CA ALA A 19 -7.75 -20.34 -3.46
C ALA A 19 -9.11 -19.68 -3.14
N GLY A 20 -9.28 -18.41 -3.48
CA GLY A 20 -10.53 -17.67 -3.29
C GLY A 20 -11.68 -18.25 -4.12
N LEU A 21 -11.42 -18.52 -5.40
CA LEU A 21 -12.40 -19.14 -6.29
C LEU A 21 -12.76 -20.54 -5.83
N ARG A 22 -11.80 -21.41 -5.49
CA ARG A 22 -12.09 -22.77 -4.97
C ARG A 22 -12.95 -22.75 -3.73
N LYS A 23 -12.72 -21.79 -2.82
CA LYS A 23 -13.49 -21.67 -1.59
C LYS A 23 -14.96 -21.32 -1.85
N ARG A 24 -15.24 -20.54 -2.90
CA ARG A 24 -16.61 -20.10 -3.24
C ARG A 24 -17.26 -20.95 -4.34
N GLN A 25 -16.48 -21.65 -5.17
CA GLN A 25 -16.95 -22.43 -6.31
C GLN A 25 -17.67 -23.70 -5.85
N PRO A 26 -18.99 -23.82 -6.06
CA PRO A 26 -19.69 -25.07 -5.79
C PRO A 26 -19.32 -26.12 -6.86
N LYS A 27 -19.21 -27.39 -6.45
CA LYS A 27 -18.96 -28.51 -7.39
C LYS A 27 -20.12 -28.76 -8.35
N SER A 28 -21.33 -28.26 -8.04
CA SER A 28 -22.55 -28.55 -8.79
C SER A 28 -22.87 -27.58 -9.92
N ARG A 29 -22.32 -26.35 -9.91
CA ARG A 29 -22.65 -25.32 -10.90
C ARG A 29 -21.51 -24.32 -11.11
N ARG A 30 -21.51 -23.65 -12.27
CA ARG A 30 -20.66 -22.48 -12.53
C ARG A 30 -21.16 -21.25 -11.72
N LEU A 31 -20.23 -20.40 -11.28
CA LEU A 31 -20.53 -19.11 -10.66
C LEU A 31 -21.04 -18.13 -11.72
N LYS A 32 -21.96 -17.26 -11.32
CA LYS A 32 -22.42 -16.14 -12.14
C LYS A 32 -21.38 -15.01 -12.12
N GLN A 33 -21.49 -14.10 -13.09
CA GLN A 33 -20.56 -12.97 -13.23
C GLN A 33 -20.31 -12.20 -11.95
N TRP A 34 -21.38 -11.67 -11.37
CA TRP A 34 -21.33 -10.95 -10.10
C TRP A 34 -20.74 -11.77 -8.95
N GLU A 35 -20.89 -13.10 -8.93
CA GLU A 35 -20.34 -13.93 -7.86
C GLU A 35 -18.82 -14.06 -7.93
N TYR A 36 -18.25 -14.26 -9.13
CA TYR A 36 -16.79 -14.36 -9.27
C TYR A 36 -16.13 -12.97 -9.23
N THR A 37 -16.80 -11.92 -9.71
CA THR A 37 -16.33 -10.54 -9.58
C THR A 37 -16.19 -10.15 -8.10
N ASP A 38 -17.18 -10.46 -7.27
CA ASP A 38 -17.10 -10.24 -5.82
C ASP A 38 -15.92 -11.00 -5.18
N VAL A 39 -15.64 -12.22 -5.65
CA VAL A 39 -14.48 -13.00 -5.19
C VAL A 39 -13.16 -12.32 -5.57
N PHE A 40 -13.05 -11.82 -6.80
CA PHE A 40 -11.87 -11.10 -7.26
C PHE A 40 -11.62 -9.84 -6.44
N ASP A 41 -12.66 -9.05 -6.19
CA ASP A 41 -12.57 -7.85 -5.37
C ASP A 41 -12.13 -8.16 -3.93
N ASP A 42 -12.73 -9.18 -3.30
CA ASP A 42 -12.41 -9.61 -1.94
C ASP A 42 -10.94 -10.08 -1.84
N VAL A 43 -10.51 -10.93 -2.77
CA VAL A 43 -9.13 -11.45 -2.83
C VAL A 43 -8.16 -10.32 -3.07
N CYS A 44 -8.40 -9.45 -4.05
CA CYS A 44 -7.51 -8.35 -4.36
C CYS A 44 -7.41 -7.32 -3.21
N LYS A 45 -8.41 -7.25 -2.33
CA LYS A 45 -8.44 -6.34 -1.19
C LYS A 45 -7.75 -6.91 0.06
N THR A 46 -7.90 -8.20 0.32
CA THR A 46 -7.53 -8.80 1.62
C THR A 46 -6.64 -10.03 1.54
N GLY A 47 -6.45 -10.61 0.35
CA GLY A 47 -5.77 -11.90 0.19
C GLY A 47 -4.26 -11.90 0.42
N PHE A 48 -3.60 -10.74 0.51
CA PHE A 48 -2.14 -10.63 0.42
C PHE A 48 -1.44 -10.36 1.75
N GLU A 49 -1.95 -10.88 2.85
CA GLU A 49 -1.25 -10.82 4.15
C GLU A 49 -0.08 -11.82 4.21
N GLY A 50 0.96 -11.48 4.98
CA GLY A 50 2.13 -12.35 5.17
C GLY A 50 3.22 -12.27 4.10
N TYR A 51 3.03 -11.47 3.05
CA TYR A 51 4.09 -11.24 2.05
C TYR A 51 5.16 -10.28 2.55
N GLY A 52 6.40 -10.51 2.14
CA GLY A 52 7.51 -9.63 2.48
C GLY A 52 8.77 -9.95 1.68
N ILE A 53 9.74 -9.05 1.76
CA ILE A 53 11.08 -9.32 1.21
C ILE A 53 11.86 -10.14 2.25
N LYS A 54 12.40 -11.28 1.81
CA LYS A 54 13.40 -12.06 2.55
C LYS A 54 14.72 -12.02 1.77
N LEU A 55 15.85 -12.04 2.48
CA LEU A 55 17.15 -12.19 1.86
C LEU A 55 17.42 -13.68 1.65
N ILE A 56 17.48 -14.13 0.40
CA ILE A 56 17.74 -15.52 0.01
C ILE A 56 18.98 -15.49 -0.87
N ASP A 57 20.02 -16.24 -0.51
CA ASP A 57 21.29 -16.31 -1.25
C ASP A 57 21.97 -14.94 -1.51
N GLY A 58 21.82 -14.01 -0.57
CA GLY A 58 22.37 -12.65 -0.69
C GLY A 58 21.53 -11.70 -1.55
N GLU A 59 20.39 -12.14 -2.07
CA GLU A 59 19.46 -11.31 -2.84
C GLU A 59 18.11 -11.15 -2.13
N ASN A 60 17.56 -9.94 -2.22
CA ASN A 60 16.23 -9.64 -1.69
C ASN A 60 15.16 -10.29 -2.59
N ALA A 61 14.48 -11.35 -2.16
CA ALA A 61 13.43 -12.03 -2.90
C ALA A 61 12.05 -11.80 -2.26
N LEU A 62 10.98 -11.79 -3.05
CA LEU A 62 9.62 -11.77 -2.51
C LEU A 62 9.31 -13.17 -1.95
N SER A 63 8.74 -13.20 -0.75
CA SER A 63 8.37 -14.41 -0.04
C SER A 63 6.96 -14.26 0.52
N GLY A 64 6.26 -15.39 0.67
CA GLY A 64 4.90 -15.46 1.16
C GLY A 64 4.19 -16.73 0.66
N PRO A 65 2.92 -16.92 1.04
CA PRO A 65 2.12 -18.08 0.65
C PRO A 65 2.13 -18.32 -0.86
N GLY A 66 2.17 -19.58 -1.30
CA GLY A 66 2.13 -19.92 -2.72
C GLY A 66 3.43 -19.66 -3.51
N LEU A 67 4.51 -19.21 -2.85
CA LEU A 67 5.83 -19.08 -3.47
C LEU A 67 6.78 -20.21 -3.02
N PRO A 68 7.53 -20.84 -3.95
CA PRO A 68 8.34 -22.03 -3.67
C PRO A 68 9.52 -21.79 -2.72
N ARG A 69 9.86 -20.52 -2.46
CA ARG A 69 11.01 -20.15 -1.61
C ARG A 69 10.63 -19.90 -0.15
N ASP A 70 9.40 -20.21 0.25
CA ASP A 70 9.00 -20.10 1.65
C ASP A 70 9.54 -21.28 2.49
N GLU A 71 9.63 -22.48 1.90
CA GLU A 71 10.07 -23.71 2.60
C GLU A 71 11.59 -23.93 2.63
N SER A 72 12.38 -23.24 1.80
CA SER A 72 13.82 -23.49 1.66
C SER A 72 14.71 -22.75 2.66
N LEU A 73 14.13 -22.14 3.71
CA LEU A 73 14.88 -21.38 4.71
C LEU A 73 15.16 -22.24 5.94
N ALA A 74 16.43 -22.55 6.15
CA ALA A 74 16.88 -23.20 7.38
C ALA A 74 16.58 -22.32 8.61
N PRO A 75 16.02 -22.87 9.69
CA PRO A 75 15.81 -22.12 10.94
C PRO A 75 17.16 -21.65 11.48
N GLY A 76 17.45 -20.35 11.38
CA GLY A 76 18.71 -19.75 11.82
C GLY A 76 19.26 -18.65 10.90
N SER A 77 18.82 -18.56 9.64
CA SER A 77 19.13 -17.40 8.81
C SER A 77 18.20 -16.25 9.19
N GLY A 78 18.75 -15.19 9.80
CA GLY A 78 18.00 -14.00 10.21
C GLY A 78 17.27 -13.34 9.05
N ALA A 79 16.04 -13.78 8.80
CA ALA A 79 15.14 -13.20 7.82
C ALA A 79 14.55 -11.92 8.42
N ILE A 80 15.22 -10.79 8.20
CA ILE A 80 14.66 -9.47 8.52
C ILE A 80 13.55 -9.21 7.49
N GLN A 81 12.32 -9.59 7.84
CA GLN A 81 11.15 -9.32 7.02
C GLN A 81 10.83 -7.82 7.12
N MET A 82 11.31 -7.05 6.15
CA MET A 82 10.97 -5.64 6.03
C MET A 82 9.48 -5.49 5.66
N SER A 83 8.70 -4.97 6.63
CA SER A 83 7.27 -4.56 6.62
C SER A 83 6.36 -5.13 5.51
N SER A 84 5.48 -6.03 5.91
CA SER A 84 4.47 -6.73 5.09
C SER A 84 3.35 -5.84 4.53
N GLU A 85 2.92 -4.82 5.27
CA GLU A 85 1.73 -4.01 4.94
C GLU A 85 1.87 -3.22 3.64
N SER A 86 3.09 -2.78 3.32
CA SER A 86 3.38 -2.08 2.07
C SER A 86 3.36 -3.02 0.84
N TRP A 87 3.66 -4.30 1.04
CA TRP A 87 3.65 -5.32 -0.01
C TRP A 87 2.24 -5.81 -0.30
N SER A 88 1.42 -6.01 0.74
CA SER A 88 0.01 -6.39 0.57
C SER A 88 -0.76 -5.40 -0.30
N LYS A 89 -0.57 -4.09 -0.08
CA LYS A 89 -1.20 -3.04 -0.90
C LYS A 89 -0.75 -3.09 -2.36
N ARG A 90 0.56 -3.27 -2.59
CA ARG A 90 1.12 -3.37 -3.94
C ARG A 90 0.64 -4.61 -4.69
N LEU A 91 0.53 -5.74 -4.00
CA LEU A 91 -0.02 -6.98 -4.55
C LEU A 91 -1.50 -6.84 -4.87
N GLY A 92 -2.26 -6.16 -4.02
CA GLY A 92 -3.67 -5.84 -4.27
C GLY A 92 -3.88 -4.97 -5.51
N GLU A 93 -3.05 -3.95 -5.71
CA GLU A 93 -3.08 -3.12 -6.93
C GLU A 93 -2.76 -3.94 -8.19
N ILE A 94 -1.78 -4.84 -8.11
CA ILE A 94 -1.42 -5.73 -9.23
C ILE A 94 -2.54 -6.71 -9.51
N CYS A 95 -3.15 -7.28 -8.48
CA CYS A 95 -4.29 -8.19 -8.61
C CYS A 95 -5.42 -7.53 -9.41
N ARG A 96 -5.79 -6.30 -9.06
CA ARG A 96 -6.82 -5.55 -9.80
C ARG A 96 -6.38 -5.27 -11.24
N LYS A 97 -5.15 -4.80 -11.44
CA LYS A 97 -4.63 -4.53 -12.79
C LYS A 97 -4.65 -5.79 -13.65
N THR A 98 -4.20 -6.91 -13.11
CA THR A 98 -4.13 -8.19 -13.82
C THR A 98 -5.52 -8.71 -14.17
N VAL A 99 -6.47 -8.68 -13.23
CA VAL A 99 -7.83 -9.18 -13.46
C VAL A 99 -8.65 -8.25 -14.36
N TYR A 100 -8.65 -6.93 -14.11
CA TYR A 100 -9.54 -5.99 -14.80
C TYR A 100 -8.95 -5.36 -16.07
N GLU A 101 -7.61 -5.22 -16.16
CA GLU A 101 -6.97 -4.55 -17.30
C GLU A 101 -6.25 -5.52 -18.24
N GLU A 102 -5.58 -6.55 -17.70
CA GLU A 102 -4.67 -7.39 -18.50
C GLU A 102 -5.34 -8.67 -19.02
N LEU A 103 -6.07 -9.40 -18.17
CA LEU A 103 -6.71 -10.67 -18.54
C LEU A 103 -8.19 -10.54 -18.83
N GLY A 104 -8.91 -9.72 -18.06
CA GLY A 104 -10.37 -9.72 -18.02
C GLY A 104 -10.92 -10.73 -17.01
N GLU A 105 -12.06 -10.40 -16.41
CA GLU A 105 -12.69 -11.19 -15.35
C GLU A 105 -13.26 -12.51 -15.89
N GLU A 106 -13.89 -12.44 -17.06
CA GLU A 106 -14.52 -13.58 -17.73
C GLU A 106 -13.46 -14.62 -18.11
N GLU A 107 -12.39 -14.18 -18.76
CA GLU A 107 -11.27 -15.00 -19.19
C GLU A 107 -10.56 -15.63 -17.98
N THR A 108 -10.27 -14.83 -16.95
CA THR A 108 -9.65 -15.33 -15.71
C THR A 108 -10.49 -16.45 -15.08
N TYR A 109 -11.81 -16.25 -15.02
CA TYR A 109 -12.70 -17.27 -14.48
C TYR A 109 -12.83 -18.50 -15.38
N GLU A 110 -12.81 -18.33 -16.71
CA GLU A 110 -12.83 -19.45 -17.66
C GLU A 110 -11.59 -20.32 -17.59
N TYR A 111 -10.41 -19.70 -17.48
CA TYR A 111 -9.17 -20.40 -17.24
C TYR A 111 -9.25 -21.24 -15.96
N PHE A 112 -9.70 -20.64 -14.87
CA PHE A 112 -9.92 -21.36 -13.62
C PHE A 112 -10.90 -22.53 -13.78
N TYR A 113 -12.10 -22.27 -14.34
CA TYR A 113 -13.17 -23.25 -14.43
C TYR A 113 -12.78 -24.44 -15.30
N SER A 114 -12.10 -24.20 -16.43
CA SER A 114 -11.62 -25.25 -17.33
C SER A 114 -10.67 -26.24 -16.64
N LYS A 115 -9.83 -25.75 -15.71
CA LYS A 115 -8.89 -26.56 -14.93
C LYS A 115 -9.56 -27.18 -13.71
N PHE A 116 -10.49 -26.49 -13.08
CA PHE A 116 -11.27 -26.97 -11.95
C PHE A 116 -12.11 -28.20 -12.31
N THR A 117 -12.75 -28.21 -13.49
CA THR A 117 -13.54 -29.37 -13.96
C THR A 117 -12.70 -30.53 -14.49
N GLY A 118 -11.40 -30.28 -14.77
CA GLY A 118 -10.51 -31.26 -15.40
C GLY A 118 -9.80 -32.22 -14.45
N SER A 119 -9.70 -31.91 -13.14
CA SER A 119 -9.16 -32.81 -12.11
C SER A 119 -9.37 -32.24 -10.70
N ASP A 120 -9.63 -33.10 -9.70
CA ASP A 120 -9.82 -32.70 -8.29
C ASP A 120 -8.55 -32.05 -7.66
N GLU A 121 -7.37 -32.14 -8.31
CA GLU A 121 -6.07 -31.66 -7.79
C GLU A 121 -5.32 -30.63 -8.67
N ALA A 122 -5.77 -30.28 -9.88
CA ALA A 122 -5.01 -29.34 -10.72
C ALA A 122 -5.13 -27.90 -10.22
N VAL A 123 -4.02 -27.30 -9.79
CA VAL A 123 -3.79 -25.86 -9.59
C VAL A 123 -4.47 -25.07 -10.72
N GLY A 124 -5.58 -24.39 -10.43
CA GLY A 124 -6.52 -23.91 -11.44
C GLY A 124 -5.98 -22.70 -12.21
N LEU A 125 -5.45 -21.72 -11.48
CA LEU A 125 -4.66 -20.62 -12.03
C LEU A 125 -3.17 -20.96 -11.91
N SER A 126 -2.65 -21.72 -12.86
CA SER A 126 -1.25 -22.15 -12.86
C SER A 126 -0.28 -21.04 -13.28
N GLU A 127 1.00 -21.21 -12.90
CA GLU A 127 2.14 -20.36 -13.30
C GLU A 127 2.23 -20.09 -14.82
N GLY A 128 1.57 -20.92 -15.64
CA GLY A 128 1.44 -20.74 -17.08
C GLY A 128 0.91 -19.36 -17.49
N LEU A 129 -0.16 -18.85 -16.84
CA LEU A 129 -0.72 -17.53 -17.17
C LEU A 129 0.28 -16.39 -16.96
N CYS A 130 1.13 -16.51 -15.93
CA CYS A 130 2.17 -15.53 -15.65
C CYS A 130 3.27 -15.47 -16.72
N ARG A 131 3.46 -16.56 -17.48
CA ARG A 131 4.45 -16.65 -18.56
C ARG A 131 3.84 -16.35 -19.93
N THR A 132 2.66 -16.90 -20.24
CA THR A 132 2.07 -16.84 -21.59
C THR A 132 1.31 -15.54 -21.81
N GLU A 133 0.36 -15.23 -20.94
CA GLU A 133 -0.54 -14.08 -21.10
C GLU A 133 0.09 -12.81 -20.54
N LEU A 134 0.55 -12.87 -19.29
CA LEU A 134 1.02 -11.68 -18.57
C LEU A 134 2.49 -11.35 -18.86
N ARG A 135 3.26 -12.33 -19.36
CA ARG A 135 4.71 -12.24 -19.64
C ARG A 135 5.57 -11.71 -18.48
N GLN A 136 5.01 -11.65 -17.26
CA GLN A 136 5.67 -11.17 -16.05
C GLN A 136 6.80 -12.11 -15.62
N CYS A 137 6.78 -13.36 -16.11
CA CYS A 137 7.78 -14.39 -15.87
C CYS A 137 8.68 -14.68 -17.09
N THR A 138 9.00 -13.67 -17.92
CA THR A 138 9.96 -13.80 -19.04
C THR A 138 11.41 -13.51 -18.61
N ALA A 139 11.61 -12.71 -17.56
CA ALA A 139 12.88 -12.55 -16.87
C ALA A 139 12.76 -13.21 -15.49
N GLY A 140 13.19 -14.47 -15.38
CA GLY A 140 13.47 -15.06 -14.07
C GLY A 140 14.52 -14.21 -13.31
N PRO A 141 14.68 -14.39 -11.99
CA PRO A 141 15.80 -13.78 -11.29
C PRO A 141 17.08 -14.11 -12.07
N LYS A 142 17.76 -13.08 -12.56
CA LYS A 142 19.03 -13.27 -13.25
C LYS A 142 19.93 -14.02 -12.27
N PRO A 143 20.56 -15.14 -12.66
CA PRO A 143 21.58 -15.76 -11.82
C PRO A 143 22.62 -14.70 -11.46
N PRO A 144 23.22 -14.77 -10.25
CA PRO A 144 24.10 -13.73 -9.75
C PRO A 144 25.16 -13.44 -10.80
N LYS A 145 25.28 -12.17 -11.20
CA LYS A 145 26.51 -11.71 -11.85
C LYS A 145 27.61 -11.98 -10.85
N ALA A 146 28.45 -12.97 -11.14
CA ALA A 146 29.74 -13.14 -10.48
C ALA A 146 30.39 -11.77 -10.42
N THR A 147 30.65 -11.31 -9.21
CA THR A 147 31.34 -10.05 -8.96
C THR A 147 32.78 -10.28 -9.41
N GLU A 148 33.11 -9.90 -10.64
CA GLU A 148 34.50 -9.68 -11.02
C GLU A 148 35.01 -8.52 -10.16
N GLU A 149 35.98 -8.84 -9.30
CA GLU A 149 36.77 -7.88 -8.55
C GLU A 149 37.44 -6.89 -9.52
N PRO A 150 37.37 -5.57 -9.32
CA PRO A 150 38.39 -4.69 -9.84
C PRO A 150 39.51 -4.56 -8.81
N ALA A 151 40.66 -5.09 -9.20
CA ALA A 151 41.95 -4.93 -8.55
C ALA A 151 42.31 -3.45 -8.33
N LYS A 152 43.07 -3.24 -7.25
CA LYS A 152 43.75 -2.00 -6.87
C LYS A 152 44.63 -1.44 -7.99
N GLU A 153 44.59 -0.12 -8.17
CA GLU A 153 45.78 0.66 -8.53
C GLU A 153 45.86 1.94 -7.68
N GLU A 154 47.04 2.19 -7.12
CA GLU A 154 47.36 3.25 -6.16
C GLU A 154 48.00 4.48 -6.82
N LYS A 155 47.47 5.69 -6.48
CA LYS A 155 48.17 6.97 -6.13
C LYS A 155 48.95 7.77 -7.20
N PRO A 156 49.12 9.12 -7.06
CA PRO A 156 49.51 9.82 -5.83
C PRO A 156 48.83 11.17 -5.47
N LYS A 157 49.14 11.58 -4.22
CA LYS A 157 48.69 12.75 -3.46
C LYS A 157 49.49 14.04 -3.76
N LYS A 158 48.80 15.19 -3.57
CA LYS A 158 49.19 16.50 -2.97
C LYS A 158 48.73 17.65 -3.89
N GLY A 159 48.08 18.74 -3.46
CA GLY A 159 47.63 19.18 -2.14
C GLY A 159 47.08 20.63 -2.22
N ALA A 160 46.33 21.03 -1.19
CA ALA A 160 46.05 22.39 -0.67
C ALA A 160 45.10 23.36 -1.43
N GLY A 161 44.16 23.95 -0.66
CA GLY A 161 43.40 25.18 -0.97
C GLY A 161 41.87 25.04 -0.89
N LYS A 162 41.26 24.71 0.25
CA LYS A 162 40.61 25.63 1.23
C LYS A 162 39.72 26.75 0.67
N ASP A 163 38.45 26.68 1.10
CA ASP A 163 37.57 27.80 1.48
C ASP A 163 37.12 28.80 0.40
N LYS A 164 35.91 28.59 -0.18
CA LYS A 164 34.90 29.61 -0.58
C LYS A 164 33.81 29.04 -1.51
N ALA A 165 32.89 28.21 -1.01
CA ALA A 165 31.69 27.85 -1.78
C ALA A 165 30.49 27.37 -0.95
N LYS A 166 30.48 27.59 0.38
CA LYS A 166 29.43 27.06 1.27
C LYS A 166 28.41 28.10 1.77
N ASP A 167 28.53 29.37 1.37
CA ASP A 167 27.66 30.45 1.87
C ASP A 167 26.61 30.99 0.90
N LYS A 168 26.60 30.61 -0.39
CA LYS A 168 25.57 31.10 -1.34
C LYS A 168 24.29 30.26 -1.41
N ALA A 169 24.30 29.00 -1.02
CA ALA A 169 23.12 28.12 -1.09
C ALA A 169 22.15 28.24 0.10
N LYS A 170 22.54 28.96 1.18
CA LYS A 170 21.73 29.09 2.40
C LYS A 170 20.85 30.36 2.42
N ALA A 171 21.05 31.29 1.49
CA ALA A 171 20.28 32.53 1.41
C ALA A 171 19.01 32.41 0.54
N GLU A 172 19.02 31.60 -0.53
CA GLU A 172 17.85 31.44 -1.41
C GLU A 172 16.74 30.56 -0.79
N LYS A 173 17.10 29.59 0.07
CA LYS A 173 16.13 28.73 0.75
C LYS A 173 15.33 29.44 1.85
N LYS A 174 15.74 30.64 2.29
CA LYS A 174 15.01 31.45 3.30
C LYS A 174 13.99 32.42 2.70
N LYS A 175 14.15 32.88 1.46
CA LYS A 175 13.15 33.76 0.80
C LYS A 175 11.91 33.00 0.31
N ALA A 176 12.07 31.77 -0.21
CA ALA A 176 10.94 30.95 -0.66
C ALA A 176 10.03 30.45 0.48
N LYS A 177 10.52 30.39 1.72
CA LYS A 177 9.72 29.97 2.89
C LYS A 177 8.82 31.09 3.42
N ALA A 178 9.22 32.35 3.26
CA ALA A 178 8.45 33.51 3.75
C ALA A 178 7.27 33.90 2.83
N GLU A 179 7.38 33.72 1.51
CA GLU A 179 6.26 33.97 0.60
C GLU A 179 5.16 32.90 0.70
N LYS A 180 5.52 31.65 0.97
CA LYS A 180 4.57 30.55 1.13
C LYS A 180 3.74 30.66 2.42
N GLU A 181 4.26 31.33 3.45
CA GLU A 181 3.52 31.60 4.69
C GLU A 181 2.56 32.80 4.56
N LYS A 182 2.91 33.83 3.77
CA LYS A 182 1.99 34.95 3.49
C LYS A 182 0.79 34.54 2.63
N ALA A 183 0.98 33.66 1.64
CA ALA A 183 -0.12 33.12 0.83
C ALA A 183 -1.07 32.20 1.61
N LYS A 184 -0.57 31.47 2.64
CA LYS A 184 -1.41 30.66 3.53
C LYS A 184 -2.25 31.50 4.49
N ALA A 185 -1.72 32.63 4.97
CA ALA A 185 -2.45 33.53 5.85
C ALA A 185 -3.61 34.25 5.15
N GLU A 186 -3.45 34.62 3.87
CA GLU A 186 -4.52 35.28 3.11
C GLU A 186 -5.65 34.30 2.75
N LYS A 187 -5.30 33.05 2.38
CA LYS A 187 -6.29 32.00 2.08
C LYS A 187 -7.07 31.57 3.33
N ALA A 188 -6.46 31.64 4.53
CA ALA A 188 -7.12 31.38 5.80
C ALA A 188 -8.11 32.50 6.19
N LYS A 189 -7.79 33.77 5.89
CA LYS A 189 -8.73 34.89 6.11
C LYS A 189 -9.96 34.80 5.18
N LYS A 190 -9.74 34.44 3.90
CA LYS A 190 -10.84 34.29 2.93
C LYS A 190 -11.75 33.08 3.24
N ALA A 191 -11.22 32.03 3.86
CA ALA A 191 -12.00 30.89 4.34
C ALA A 191 -12.78 31.19 5.63
N ALA A 192 -12.25 32.03 6.52
CA ALA A 192 -12.94 32.47 7.74
C ALA A 192 -14.11 33.42 7.45
N GLU A 193 -14.01 34.22 6.38
CA GLU A 193 -15.11 35.08 5.92
C GLU A 193 -16.26 34.27 5.31
N LEU A 194 -15.93 33.21 4.54
CA LEU A 194 -16.92 32.30 3.96
C LEU A 194 -17.64 31.40 4.99
N ALA A 195 -16.99 31.14 6.14
CA ALA A 195 -17.56 30.33 7.22
C ALA A 195 -18.55 31.11 8.10
N ARG A 196 -18.53 32.44 8.06
CA ARG A 196 -19.42 33.28 8.88
C ARG A 196 -20.81 33.44 8.26
N ASP A 197 -20.96 33.12 6.97
CA ASP A 197 -22.22 33.22 6.21
C ASP A 197 -23.06 31.92 6.24
N ARG A 198 -22.47 30.79 6.69
CA ARG A 198 -23.18 29.51 6.89
C ARG A 198 -23.43 29.22 8.37
N GLY A 199 -24.08 30.16 9.05
CA GLY A 199 -24.82 29.86 10.27
C GLY A 199 -26.09 29.09 9.91
N GLY A 200 -26.08 27.77 10.09
CA GLY A 200 -27.29 26.96 9.89
C GLY A 200 -26.95 25.48 9.73
N GLY A 201 -27.42 24.67 10.68
CA GLY A 201 -27.03 23.28 10.87
C GLY A 201 -27.07 22.40 9.62
N ALA A 202 -26.03 21.60 9.46
CA ALA A 202 -26.02 20.43 8.59
C ALA A 202 -25.81 19.17 9.45
N ALA A 203 -26.71 18.97 10.41
CA ALA A 203 -27.08 17.61 10.78
C ALA A 203 -28.07 17.14 9.69
N ALA A 204 -27.82 15.97 9.09
CA ALA A 204 -28.63 15.32 8.07
C ALA A 204 -28.40 15.74 6.60
N ALA A 205 -27.27 15.30 6.03
CA ALA A 205 -27.22 14.85 4.63
C ALA A 205 -26.05 13.89 4.48
N GLY A 206 -26.25 12.74 3.83
CA GLY A 206 -25.29 11.64 3.65
C GLY A 206 -24.07 11.97 2.77
N LEU A 207 -23.45 13.13 2.98
CA LEU A 207 -22.22 13.55 2.34
C LEU A 207 -21.04 12.93 3.10
N LYS A 208 -20.13 12.31 2.35
CA LYS A 208 -18.86 11.82 2.89
C LYS A 208 -18.00 13.02 3.29
N ILE A 209 -17.66 13.13 4.58
CA ILE A 209 -16.78 14.17 5.13
C ILE A 209 -15.40 13.54 5.37
N ASP A 210 -14.33 14.27 5.06
CA ASP A 210 -12.97 13.80 5.36
C ASP A 210 -12.68 13.84 6.87
N ALA A 211 -11.73 13.01 7.32
CA ALA A 211 -11.44 12.86 8.74
C ALA A 211 -10.97 14.16 9.41
N GLU A 212 -10.24 15.02 8.69
CA GLU A 212 -9.73 16.27 9.25
C GLU A 212 -10.88 17.27 9.48
N THR A 213 -11.78 17.41 8.51
CA THR A 213 -12.97 18.25 8.62
C THR A 213 -13.89 17.75 9.74
N PHE A 214 -14.08 16.43 9.86
CA PHE A 214 -14.86 15.84 10.96
C PHE A 214 -14.27 16.19 12.33
N LEU A 215 -12.96 16.01 12.52
CA LEU A 215 -12.30 16.29 13.81
C LEU A 215 -12.35 17.78 14.17
N ARG A 216 -12.23 18.68 13.18
CA ARG A 216 -12.35 20.13 13.38
C ARG A 216 -13.76 20.54 13.83
N ASP A 217 -14.79 19.99 13.19
CA ASP A 217 -16.18 20.24 13.58
C ASP A 217 -16.47 19.69 14.98
N LEU A 218 -15.98 18.49 15.29
CA LEU A 218 -16.12 17.88 16.59
C LEU A 218 -15.42 18.68 17.70
N ALA A 219 -14.23 19.22 17.43
CA ALA A 219 -13.53 20.12 18.35
C ALA A 219 -14.38 21.36 18.66
N ALA A 220 -14.99 21.97 17.64
CA ALA A 220 -15.86 23.12 17.82
C ALA A 220 -17.10 22.77 18.67
N ARG A 221 -17.72 21.61 18.45
CA ARG A 221 -18.85 21.13 19.28
C ARG A 221 -18.48 20.92 20.75
N HIS A 222 -17.23 20.50 21.00
CA HIS A 222 -16.71 20.35 22.35
C HIS A 222 -16.14 21.67 22.94
N GLY A 223 -16.31 22.81 22.26
CA GLY A 223 -15.83 24.12 22.74
C GLY A 223 -14.32 24.34 22.63
N HIS A 224 -13.63 23.54 21.82
CA HIS A 224 -12.19 23.60 21.60
C HIS A 224 -11.84 24.35 20.31
N ALA A 225 -10.58 24.78 20.20
CA ALA A 225 -10.11 25.39 18.96
C ALA A 225 -10.11 24.37 17.81
N PRO A 226 -10.42 24.73 16.55
CA PRO A 226 -10.53 23.77 15.44
C PRO A 226 -9.27 22.90 15.22
N GLY A 227 -8.09 23.44 15.51
CA GLY A 227 -6.82 22.70 15.39
C GLY A 227 -6.54 21.72 16.54
N GLU A 228 -7.32 21.76 17.62
CA GLU A 228 -7.04 21.01 18.83
C GLU A 228 -7.27 19.50 18.66
N TYR A 229 -8.14 19.06 17.75
CA TYR A 229 -8.28 17.61 17.46
C TYR A 229 -7.54 17.17 16.19
N ALA A 230 -7.12 18.11 15.34
CA ALA A 230 -6.47 17.81 14.05
C ALA A 230 -4.95 18.15 14.02
N GLY A 231 -4.39 18.65 15.12
CA GLY A 231 -2.97 19.00 15.22
C GLY A 231 -1.99 17.83 15.05
N VAL A 232 -0.76 18.14 14.65
CA VAL A 232 0.35 17.17 14.56
C VAL A 232 0.77 16.74 15.96
N ARG A 233 0.80 15.43 16.20
CA ARG A 233 1.08 14.78 17.49
C ARG A 233 1.87 13.51 17.31
N THR A 234 2.51 13.06 18.39
CA THR A 234 3.08 11.71 18.50
C THR A 234 1.98 10.66 18.68
N GLU A 235 2.30 9.38 18.51
CA GLU A 235 1.35 8.27 18.65
C GLU A 235 0.69 8.23 20.04
N ALA A 236 1.49 8.30 21.11
CA ALA A 236 0.97 8.29 22.49
C ALA A 236 0.06 9.51 22.80
N GLU A 237 0.31 10.66 22.16
CA GLU A 237 -0.56 11.84 22.29
C GLU A 237 -1.87 11.67 21.52
N TRP A 238 -1.83 10.98 20.37
CA TRP A 238 -3.03 10.62 19.62
C TRP A 238 -3.92 9.67 20.41
N GLU A 239 -3.37 8.62 21.00
CA GLU A 239 -4.13 7.68 21.85
C GLU A 239 -4.87 8.40 22.97
N LYS A 240 -4.17 9.26 23.72
CA LYS A 240 -4.76 10.08 24.78
C LYS A 240 -5.86 11.00 24.25
N THR A 241 -5.64 11.62 23.10
CA THR A 241 -6.61 12.53 22.48
C THR A 241 -7.87 11.79 22.06
N ILE A 242 -7.75 10.62 21.42
CA ILE A 242 -8.89 9.81 20.98
C ILE A 242 -9.71 9.29 22.18
N VAL A 243 -9.05 8.81 23.24
CA VAL A 243 -9.74 8.38 24.46
C VAL A 243 -10.50 9.56 25.10
N ALA A 244 -9.89 10.74 25.16
CA ALA A 244 -10.54 11.94 25.70
C ALA A 244 -11.70 12.43 24.83
N ILE A 245 -11.61 12.30 23.50
CA ILE A 245 -12.71 12.60 22.57
C ILE A 245 -13.87 11.63 22.80
N ALA A 246 -13.58 10.32 22.85
CA ALA A 246 -14.58 9.29 23.08
C ALA A 246 -15.34 9.53 24.40
N GLY A 247 -14.61 9.81 25.49
CA GLY A 247 -15.20 10.13 26.79
C GLY A 247 -16.19 11.30 26.74
N ARG A 248 -15.87 12.36 25.98
CA ARG A 248 -16.77 13.52 25.79
C ARG A 248 -17.99 13.19 24.93
N ILE A 249 -17.83 12.40 23.87
CA ILE A 249 -18.95 11.97 23.02
C ILE A 249 -19.97 11.16 23.83
N PHE A 250 -19.49 10.24 24.66
CA PHE A 250 -20.36 9.41 25.48
C PHE A 250 -20.92 10.16 26.71
N GLY A 251 -20.15 11.10 27.28
CA GLY A 251 -20.59 11.94 28.39
C GLY A 251 -21.61 13.02 27.99
N ALA A 252 -21.55 13.56 26.78
CA ALA A 252 -22.52 14.56 26.31
C ALA A 252 -23.91 13.98 26.03
N LYS A 253 -24.05 12.64 25.94
CA LYS A 253 -25.33 11.95 25.74
C LYS A 253 -26.14 11.75 27.03
N SER A 254 -25.59 12.06 28.21
CA SER A 254 -26.29 11.87 29.49
C SER A 254 -27.03 13.11 30.02
N GLU A 255 -27.00 14.25 29.31
CA GLU A 255 -27.71 15.49 29.70
C GLU A 255 -28.84 15.90 28.72
N LEU A 256 -29.28 14.97 27.87
CA LEU A 256 -30.47 15.09 27.01
C LEU A 256 -31.48 14.01 27.39
#